data_AF-A0A4Q3NFT9-F1
#
_entry.id   AF-A0A4Q3NFT9-F1
#
_cell.length_a   1.000
_cell.length_b   1.000
_cell.length_c   1.000
_cell.angle_alpha   90.00
_cell.angle_beta   90.00
_cell.angle_gamma   90.00
#
_symmetry.space_group_name_H-M   'P 1'
#
loop_
_entity.id
_entity.type
_entity.pdbx_description
1 polymer ?
#
loop_
_entity_poly.entity_id
_entity_poly.type
_entity_poly.pdbx_seq_one_letter_code
_entity_poly.pdbx_strand_id
1 'polypeptide(L)'
;RVILLDEPLAGMGTAEAERMVELLLRIKANHAILLVEHDMDAVFALADRLTVMVNGQVIASGTPPEIRADANVQAAYLGEEH
;
A
#
# COMPACT_ATOMS: atom_id res chain seq x y z
N ARG A 1 -7.07 14.99 11.73
CA ARG A 1 -6.22 15.57 10.66
C ARG A 1 -5.86 14.43 9.72
N VAL A 2 -5.80 14.68 8.41
CA VAL A 2 -5.51 13.66 7.38
C VAL A 2 -4.18 13.99 6.72
N ILE A 3 -3.35 12.98 6.47
CA ILE A 3 -2.09 13.09 5.73
C ILE A 3 -2.26 12.32 4.43
N LEU A 4 -1.89 12.95 3.31
CA LEU A 4 -1.92 12.37 1.97
C LEU A 4 -0.48 12.19 1.50
N LEU A 5 -0.11 11.00 1.06
CA LEU A 5 1.22 10.68 0.57
C LEU A 5 1.12 10.02 -0.79
N ASP A 6 1.91 10.51 -1.73
CA ASP A 6 1.99 9.97 -3.09
C ASP A 6 3.38 9.35 -3.25
N GLU A 7 3.43 8.02 -3.29
CA GLU A 7 4.63 7.19 -3.38
C GLU A 7 5.78 7.60 -2.42
N PRO A 8 5.54 7.69 -1.08
CA PRO A 8 6.55 8.14 -0.13
C PRO A 8 7.80 7.23 0.01
N LEU A 9 7.76 6.00 -0.50
CA LEU A 9 8.87 5.05 -0.48
C LEU A 9 9.65 5.03 -1.81
N ALA A 10 9.19 5.74 -2.85
CA ALA A 10 9.82 5.71 -4.16
C ALA A 10 11.30 6.16 -4.11
N GLY A 11 12.18 5.36 -4.70
CA GLY A 11 13.61 5.63 -4.79
C GLY A 11 14.41 5.41 -3.49
N MET A 12 13.77 4.92 -2.43
CA MET A 12 14.44 4.57 -1.17
C MET A 12 15.13 3.20 -1.26
N GLY A 13 16.28 3.06 -0.61
CA GLY A 13 16.85 1.73 -0.34
C GLY A 13 16.03 0.99 0.73
N THR A 14 16.20 -0.34 0.84
CA THR A 14 15.43 -1.19 1.80
C THR A 14 15.44 -0.64 3.23
N ALA A 15 16.62 -0.27 3.76
CA ALA A 15 16.72 0.27 5.13
C ALA A 15 16.11 1.68 5.29
N GLU A 16 15.97 2.45 4.21
CA GLU A 16 15.28 3.75 4.24
C GLU A 16 13.77 3.56 4.20
N ALA A 17 13.30 2.64 3.34
CA ALA A 17 11.90 2.23 3.26
C ALA A 17 11.39 1.70 4.62
N GLU A 18 12.12 0.80 5.27
CA GLU A 18 11.78 0.28 6.60
C GLU A 18 11.64 1.40 7.65
N ARG A 19 12.60 2.34 7.68
CA ARG A 19 12.55 3.50 8.59
C ARG A 19 11.37 4.42 8.29
N MET A 20 11.02 4.60 7.02
CA MET A 20 9.84 5.38 6.62
C MET A 20 8.55 4.69 7.09
N VAL A 21 8.42 3.37 6.89
CA VAL A 21 7.27 2.58 7.37
C VAL A 21 7.11 2.73 8.88
N GLU A 22 8.18 2.56 9.66
CA GLU A 22 8.14 2.74 11.13
C GLU A 22 7.68 4.15 11.54
N LEU A 23 8.13 5.18 10.82
CA LEU A 23 7.72 6.55 11.07
C LEU A 23 6.22 6.73 10.79
N LEU A 24 5.73 6.22 9.66
CA LEU A 24 4.32 6.31 9.28
C LEU A 24 3.42 5.57 10.27
N LEU A 25 3.85 4.42 10.79
CA LEU A 25 3.13 3.70 11.86
C LEU A 25 2.97 4.54 13.13
N ARG A 26 4.02 5.24 13.56
CA ARG A 26 3.93 6.15 14.73
C ARG A 26 2.98 7.31 14.49
N ILE A 27 2.96 7.86 13.27
CA ILE A 27 2.08 8.98 12.91
C ILE A 27 0.61 8.54 12.84
N LYS A 28 0.36 7.36 12.26
CA LYS A 28 -0.97 6.74 12.10
C LYS A 28 -1.74 6.63 13.42
N ALA A 29 -1.05 6.49 14.55
CA ALA A 29 -1.67 6.43 15.88
C ALA A 29 -2.55 7.66 16.20
N ASN A 30 -2.27 8.83 15.62
CA ASN A 30 -2.99 10.08 15.90
C ASN A 30 -3.54 10.78 14.64
N HIS A 31 -3.31 10.20 13.45
CA HIS A 31 -3.67 10.80 12.16
C HIS A 31 -4.23 9.75 11.22
N ALA A 32 -5.26 10.12 10.45
CA ALA A 32 -5.65 9.31 9.30
C ALA A 32 -4.61 9.51 8.20
N ILE A 33 -4.17 8.41 7.58
CA ILE A 33 -3.24 8.43 6.46
C ILE A 33 -3.94 7.81 5.26
N LEU A 34 -3.91 8.51 4.13
CA LEU A 34 -4.18 7.95 2.81
C LEU A 34 -2.88 8.01 2.03
N LEU A 35 -2.39 6.88 1.58
CA LEU A 35 -1.17 6.79 0.80
C LEU A 35 -1.42 6.00 -0.49
N VAL A 36 -0.69 6.37 -1.53
CA VAL A 36 -0.59 5.64 -2.79
C VAL A 36 0.80 5.05 -2.85
N GLU A 37 0.90 3.75 -3.13
CA GLU A 37 2.16 3.02 -3.20
C GLU A 37 2.03 1.81 -4.12
N HIS A 38 3.15 1.40 -4.70
CA HIS A 38 3.26 0.17 -5.48
C HIS A 38 4.03 -0.94 -4.73
N ASP A 39 4.74 -0.59 -3.65
CA ASP A 39 5.37 -1.59 -2.77
C ASP A 39 4.31 -2.31 -1.93
N MET A 40 4.09 -3.59 -2.26
CA MET A 40 3.05 -4.40 -1.62
C MET A 40 3.36 -4.71 -0.15
N ASP A 41 4.63 -4.90 0.20
CA ASP A 41 5.02 -5.19 1.57
C ASP A 41 4.78 -3.97 2.46
N ALA A 42 5.08 -2.77 1.96
CA ALA A 42 4.81 -1.51 2.66
C ALA A 42 3.30 -1.28 2.86
N VAL A 43 2.48 -1.41 1.82
CA VAL A 43 1.02 -1.17 1.95
C VAL A 43 0.36 -2.21 2.85
N PHE A 44 0.80 -3.48 2.82
CA PHE A 44 0.30 -4.50 3.73
C PHE A 44 0.72 -4.26 5.18
N ALA A 45 1.90 -3.70 5.43
CA ALA A 45 2.36 -3.35 6.77
C ALA A 45 1.62 -2.11 7.34
N LEU A 46 1.27 -1.14 6.48
CA LEU A 46 0.73 0.15 6.90
C LEU A 46 -0.80 0.22 6.95
N ALA A 47 -1.48 -0.45 6.03
CA ALA A 47 -2.89 -0.17 5.76
C ALA A 47 -3.85 -0.93 6.70
N ASP A 48 -4.89 -0.24 7.18
CA ASP A 48 -6.07 -0.90 7.75
C ASP A 48 -7.05 -1.37 6.68
N ARG A 49 -7.05 -0.65 5.54
CA ARG A 49 -7.85 -0.94 4.34
C ARG A 49 -7.03 -0.61 3.10
N LEU A 50 -7.14 -1.45 2.08
CA LEU A 50 -6.47 -1.33 0.81
C LEU A 50 -7.49 -1.23 -0.32
N THR A 51 -7.16 -0.46 -1.34
CA THR A 51 -7.91 -0.40 -2.60
C THR A 51 -6.93 -0.58 -3.73
N VAL A 52 -7.18 -1.57 -4.58
CA VAL A 52 -6.34 -1.88 -5.73
C VAL A 52 -7.03 -1.37 -6.98
N MET A 53 -6.30 -0.63 -7.80
CA MET A 53 -6.80 0.00 -9.01
C MET A 53 -5.93 -0.37 -10.20
N VAL A 54 -6.55 -0.77 -11.31
CA VAL A 54 -5.88 -1.10 -12.56
C VAL A 54 -6.62 -0.38 -13.69
N ASN A 55 -5.88 0.29 -14.59
CA ASN A 55 -6.47 1.05 -15.71
C ASN A 55 -7.58 2.04 -15.28
N GLY A 56 -7.40 2.68 -14.12
CA GLY A 56 -8.37 3.63 -13.57
C GLY A 56 -9.65 3.02 -13.01
N GLN A 57 -9.72 1.69 -12.86
CA GLN A 57 -10.85 0.96 -12.29
C GLN A 57 -10.45 0.27 -10.99
N VAL A 58 -11.29 0.40 -9.96
CA VAL A 58 -11.10 -0.34 -8.71
C VAL A 58 -11.43 -1.80 -8.96
N ILE A 59 -10.45 -2.68 -8.76
CA ILE A 59 -10.62 -4.12 -8.94
C ILE A 59 -10.88 -4.85 -7.63
N ALA A 60 -10.42 -4.29 -6.50
CA ALA A 60 -10.67 -4.83 -5.17
C ALA A 60 -10.55 -3.72 -4.10
N SER A 61 -11.33 -3.80 -3.02
CA SER A 61 -11.20 -2.93 -1.85
C SER A 61 -11.61 -3.66 -0.58
N GLY A 62 -10.75 -3.68 0.43
CA GLY A 62 -10.93 -4.52 1.61
C GLY A 62 -9.80 -4.39 2.63
N THR A 63 -9.77 -5.30 3.58
CA THR A 63 -8.66 -5.43 4.53
C THR A 63 -7.43 -6.07 3.86
N PRO A 64 -6.21 -5.88 4.40
CA PRO A 64 -5.01 -6.53 3.87
C PRO A 64 -5.13 -8.04 3.62
N PRO A 65 -5.72 -8.86 4.53
CA PRO A 65 -5.90 -10.29 4.28
C PRO A 65 -6.87 -10.60 3.13
N GLU A 66 -7.97 -9.86 3.00
CA GLU A 66 -8.94 -10.02 1.92
C GLU A 66 -8.31 -9.70 0.57
N ILE A 67 -7.57 -8.57 0.49
CA ILE A 67 -6.89 -8.14 -0.73
C ILE A 67 -5.78 -9.11 -1.13
N ARG A 68 -5.01 -9.64 -0.17
CA ARG A 68 -3.98 -10.64 -0.45
C ARG A 68 -4.54 -11.95 -1.00
N ALA A 69 -5.76 -12.32 -0.59
CA ALA A 69 -6.45 -13.53 -1.05
C ALA A 69 -7.26 -13.32 -2.35
N ASP A 70 -7.41 -12.08 -2.83
CA ASP A 70 -8.20 -11.77 -4.01
C ASP A 70 -7.50 -12.23 -5.29
N ALA A 71 -8.18 -13.06 -6.08
CA ALA A 71 -7.64 -13.64 -7.30
C ALA A 71 -7.38 -12.60 -8.41
N ASN A 72 -8.16 -11.52 -8.48
CA ASN A 72 -7.94 -10.45 -9.45
C ASN A 72 -6.71 -9.62 -9.07
N VAL A 73 -6.51 -9.40 -7.76
CA VAL A 73 -5.31 -8.74 -7.25
C VAL A 73 -4.08 -9.61 -7.54
N GLN A 74 -4.12 -10.90 -7.22
CA GLN A 74 -3.02 -11.82 -7.54
C GLN A 74 -2.71 -11.85 -9.04
N ALA A 75 -3.72 -11.90 -9.90
CA ALA A 75 -3.54 -11.87 -11.35
C ALA A 75 -2.97 -10.54 -11.86
N ALA A 76 -3.37 -9.40 -11.27
CA ALA A 76 -2.83 -8.10 -11.62
C ALA A 76 -1.34 -7.96 -11.27
N TYR A 77 -0.91 -8.47 -10.12
CA TYR A 77 0.49 -8.40 -9.68
C TYR A 77 1.40 -9.49 -10.28
N LEU A 78 0.88 -10.71 -10.52
CA LEU A 78 1.65 -11.79 -11.17
C LEU A 78 1.65 -11.70 -12.71
N GLY A 79 0.75 -10.90 -13.28
CA GLY A 79 0.62 -10.70 -14.72
C GLY A 79 1.60 -9.70 -15.33
N GLU A 80 2.30 -8.91 -14.50
CA GLU A 80 3.29 -7.92 -14.95
C GLU A 80 4.74 -8.45 -15.03
N GLU A 81 4.98 -9.75 -14.78
CA GLU A 81 6.27 -10.42 -15.06
C GLU A 81 6.43 -10.90 -16.52
N HIS A 82 5.90 -10.14 -17.50
CA HIS A 82 6.08 -10.41 -18.94
C HIS A 82 6.67 -9.23 -19.69
#